data_AF-A0A928X6R7-F1
#
_entry.id   AF-A0A928X6R7-F1
#
_cell.length_a   1.000
_cell.length_b   1.000
_cell.length_c   1.000
_cell.angle_alpha   90.00
_cell.angle_beta   90.00
_cell.angle_gamma   90.00
#
_symmetry.space_group_name_H-M   'P 1'
#
loop_
_entity.id
_entity.type
_entity.pdbx_description
1 polymer ?
#
loop_
_entity_poly.entity_id
_entity_poly.type
_entity_poly.pdbx_seq_one_letter_code
_entity_poly.pdbx_strand_id
1 'polypeptide(L)' 'MEENIIKKRLGEEIKNSGLTTIEIAKRINVSPEMITQYKTTKKLPKLDTFAKLCKELDLDANYILGIKND' A
#
# COMPACT_ATOMS: atom_id res chain seq x y z
N MET A 1 5.42 -10.06 -15.32
CA MET A 1 4.90 -8.71 -15.69
C MET A 1 3.95 -8.18 -14.60
N GLU A 2 3.72 -8.95 -13.52
CA GLU A 2 2.69 -8.72 -12.50
C GLU A 2 3.00 -7.69 -11.40
N GLU A 3 4.26 -7.40 -11.06
CA GLU A 3 4.58 -6.52 -9.91
C GLU A 3 4.01 -5.09 -10.03
N ASN A 4 3.75 -4.63 -11.26
CA ASN A 4 3.21 -3.29 -11.50
C ASN A 4 1.75 -3.15 -11.08
N ILE A 5 0.94 -4.22 -11.12
CA ILE A 5 -0.49 -4.12 -10.84
C ILE A 5 -0.75 -3.92 -9.36
N ILE A 6 0.01 -4.62 -8.51
CA ILE A 6 -0.05 -4.51 -7.05
C ILE A 6 0.31 -3.09 -6.64
N LYS A 7 1.36 -2.55 -7.24
CA LYS A 7 1.86 -1.21 -6.98
C LYS A 7 0.87 -0.13 -7.41
N LYS A 8 0.23 -0.32 -8.57
CA LYS A 8 -0.78 0.58 -9.09
C LYS A 8 -2.01 0.58 -8.20
N ARG A 9 -2.58 -0.59 -7.90
CA ARG A 9 -3.75 -0.73 -7.01
C ARG A 9 -3.46 -0.16 -5.62
N LEU A 10 -2.33 -0.52 -5.01
CA LEU A 10 -1.93 0.03 -3.70
C LEU A 10 -1.79 1.55 -3.73
N GLY A 11 -1.17 2.10 -4.78
CA GLY A 11 -1.03 3.54 -4.95
C GLY A 11 -2.36 4.26 -5.15
N GLU A 12 -3.29 3.66 -5.90
CA GLU A 12 -4.65 4.18 -6.12
C GLU A 12 -5.47 4.13 -4.83
N GLU A 13 -5.45 3.01 -4.11
CA GLU A 13 -6.15 2.83 -2.85
C GLU A 13 -5.66 3.78 -1.75
N ILE A 14 -4.33 3.97 -1.63
CA ILE A 14 -3.74 4.98 -0.75
C ILE A 14 -4.22 6.39 -1.12
N LYS A 15 -4.37 6.67 -2.42
CA LYS A 15 -4.84 7.98 -2.91
C LYS A 15 -6.35 8.15 -2.68
N ASN A 16 -7.14 7.10 -2.88
CA ASN A 16 -8.59 7.05 -2.63
C ASN A 16 -8.92 7.15 -1.14
N SER A 17 -8.06 6.61 -0.28
CA SER A 17 -8.22 6.71 1.17
C SER A 17 -8.11 8.15 1.69
N GLY A 18 -7.62 9.09 0.87
CA GLY A 18 -7.53 10.52 1.23
C GLY A 18 -6.45 10.84 2.27
N LEU A 19 -5.69 9.84 2.69
CA LEU A 19 -4.65 9.98 3.71
C LEU A 19 -3.30 10.32 3.08
N THR A 20 -2.55 11.19 3.76
CA THR A 20 -1.18 11.51 3.34
C THR A 20 -0.22 10.38 3.71
N THR A 21 0.91 10.31 3.02
CA THR A 21 2.00 9.37 3.36
C THR A 21 2.44 9.47 4.82
N ILE A 22 2.36 10.67 5.41
CA ILE A 22 2.71 10.92 6.82
C ILE A 22 1.66 10.32 7.76
N GLU A 23 0.37 10.50 7.46
CA GLU A 23 -0.72 9.92 8.25
C GLU A 23 -0.67 8.40 8.26
N ILE A 24 -0.47 7.81 7.07
CA ILE A 24 -0.33 6.37 6.89
C ILE A 24 0.87 5.87 7.68
N ALA A 25 2.02 6.51 7.53
CA ALA A 25 3.24 6.17 8.25
C ALA A 25 3.04 6.18 9.76
N LYS A 26 2.35 7.20 10.30
CA LYS A 26 2.01 7.27 11.72
C LYS A 26 1.09 6.13 12.17
N ARG A 27 0.02 5.85 11.42
CA ARG A 27 -0.95 4.78 11.74
C ARG A 27 -0.32 3.40 11.79
N ILE A 28 0.45 3.04 10.77
CA ILE A 28 1.11 1.73 10.71
C ILE A 28 2.49 1.70 11.40
N ASN A 29 2.86 2.79 12.08
CA ASN A 29 4.11 2.95 12.83
C ASN A 29 5.37 2.66 11.99
N VAL A 30 5.46 3.27 10.81
CA VAL A 30 6.64 3.22 9.93
C VAL A 30 7.11 4.63 9.57
N SER A 31 8.29 4.72 8.94
CA SER A 31 8.79 6.01 8.46
C SER A 31 8.05 6.49 7.20
N PRO A 32 7.72 7.80 7.09
CA PRO A 32 7.06 8.37 5.90
C PRO A 32 7.90 8.23 4.62
N GLU A 33 9.21 8.16 4.76
CA GLU A 33 10.12 7.83 3.66
C GLU A 33 9.86 6.43 3.10
N MET A 34 9.51 5.46 3.95
CA MET A 34 9.19 4.10 3.54
C MET A 34 7.93 4.09 2.66
N ILE A 35 6.88 4.81 3.07
CA ILE A 35 5.66 4.95 2.27
C ILE A 35 5.94 5.66 0.95
N THR A 36 6.75 6.72 0.99
CA THR A 36 7.16 7.45 -0.22
C THR A 36 7.95 6.53 -1.17
N GLN A 37 8.86 5.71 -0.65
CA GLN A 37 9.56 4.70 -1.46
C GLN A 37 8.61 3.71 -2.12
N TYR A 38 7.52 3.29 -1.46
CA TYR A 38 6.53 2.41 -2.09
C TYR A 38 5.82 3.06 -3.27
N LYS A 39 5.60 4.38 -3.21
CA LYS A 39 5.05 5.17 -4.31
C LYS A 39 6.07 5.35 -5.44
N THR A 40 7.26 5.86 -5.12
CA THR A 40 8.22 6.39 -6.11
C THR A 40 9.22 5.34 -6.60
N THR A 41 9.66 4.42 -5.74
CA THR A 41 10.66 3.39 -6.05
C THR A 41 9.97 2.05 -6.31
N LYS A 42 10.58 1.13 -7.07
CA LYS A 42 10.11 -0.27 -7.25
C LYS A 42 10.09 -1.13 -5.97
N LYS A 43 10.23 -0.56 -4.77
CA LYS A 43 10.16 -1.30 -3.51
C LYS A 43 8.71 -1.59 -3.17
N LEU A 44 8.41 -2.85 -2.85
CA LEU A 44 7.14 -3.26 -2.26
C LEU A 44 7.23 -3.21 -0.73
N PRO A 45 6.13 -2.89 -0.03
CA PRO A 45 6.06 -3.08 1.42
C PRO A 45 6.29 -4.54 1.76
N LYS A 46 6.94 -4.79 2.90
CA LYS A 46 6.99 -6.14 3.46
C LYS A 46 5.57 -6.60 3.77
N LEU A 47 5.36 -7.92 3.81
CA LEU A 47 4.07 -8.52 4.13
C LEU A 47 3.46 -7.95 5.43
N ASP A 48 4.32 -7.69 6.43
CA ASP A 48 3.93 -7.07 7.71
C ASP A 48 3.41 -5.64 7.55
N THR A 49 4.15 -4.78 6.84
CA THR A 49 3.77 -3.39 6.54
C THR A 49 2.51 -3.34 5.67
N PHE A 50 2.42 -4.26 4.71
CA PHE A 50 1.27 -4.40 3.83
C PHE A 50 0.01 -4.81 4.58
N ALA A 51 0.09 -5.79 5.48
CA ALA A 51 -1.03 -6.21 6.32
C ALA A 51 -1.49 -5.06 7.23
N LYS A 52 -0.56 -4.31 7.82
CA LYS A 52 -0.86 -3.10 8.60
C LYS A 52 -1.55 -2.04 7.75
N LEU A 53 -1.02 -1.76 6.55
CA LEU A 53 -1.64 -0.83 5.59
C LEU A 53 -3.07 -1.24 5.28
N CYS A 54 -3.29 -2.49 4.89
CA CYS A 54 -4.62 -3.00 4.56
C CYS A 54 -5.57 -2.90 5.75
N LYS A 55 -5.08 -3.17 6.96
CA LYS A 55 -5.89 -3.07 8.18
C LYS A 55 -6.24 -1.64 8.56
N GLU A 56 -5.29 -0.70 8.46
CA GLU A 56 -5.49 0.70 8.86
C GLU A 56 -6.25 1.53 7.82
N LEU A 57 -6.16 1.13 6.55
CA LEU A 57 -6.79 1.79 5.42
C LEU A 57 -8.04 1.05 4.92
N ASP A 58 -8.41 -0.06 5.56
CA ASP A 58 -9.51 -0.94 5.16
C ASP A 58 -9.41 -1.39 3.68
N LEU A 59 -8.20 -1.77 3.26
CA LEU A 59 -7.93 -2.22 1.89
C LEU A 59 -8.06 -3.72 1.77
N ASP A 60 -8.60 -4.17 0.64
CA ASP A 60 -8.67 -5.60 0.33
C ASP A 60 -7.30 -6.08 -0.19
N ALA A 61 -6.59 -6.83 0.65
CA ALA A 61 -5.30 -7.42 0.32
C ALA A 61 -5.36 -8.29 -0.94
N ASN A 62 -6.46 -9.02 -1.17
CA ASN A 62 -6.61 -9.90 -2.33
C ASN A 62 -6.80 -9.09 -3.62
N TYR A 63 -7.54 -7.99 -3.53
CA TYR A 63 -7.66 -7.01 -4.61
C TYR A 63 -6.31 -6.41 -4.94
N ILE A 64 -5.57 -5.93 -3.94
CA ILE A 64 -4.26 -5.31 -4.17
C ILE A 64 -3.27 -6.33 -4.76
N LEU A 65 -3.21 -7.55 -4.21
CA LEU A 65 -2.32 -8.60 -4.69
C LEU A 65 -2.72 -9.18 -6.05
N GLY A 66 -3.90 -8.82 -6.58
CA GLY A 66 -4.40 -9.35 -7.84
C GLY A 66 -4.81 -10.83 -7.78
N ILE A 67 -4.99 -11.37 -6.56
CA ILE A 67 -5.42 -12.75 -6.34
C ILE A 67 -6.92 -12.90 -6.67
N LYS A 68 -7.68 -11.82 -6.51
CA LYS A 68 -9.09 -11.75 -6.94
C LYS A 68 -9.15 -11.35 -8.42
N ASN A 69 -9.33 -12.33 -9.29
CA ASN A 69 -9.87 -12.14 -10.64
C ASN A 69 -11.38 -12.37 -10.51
N ASP A 70 -12.17 -11.31 -10.51
CA ASP A 70 -13.61 -11.40 -10.77
C ASP A 70 -13.82 -11.30 -12.28
#